data_AF-A0A1Y2K046-F1
#
_entry.id   AF-A0A1Y2K046-F1
#
_cell.length_a   1.000
_cell.length_b   1.000
_cell.length_c   1.000
_cell.angle_alpha   90.00
_cell.angle_beta   90.00
_cell.angle_gamma   90.00
#
_symmetry.space_group_name_H-M   'P 1'
#
loop_
_entity.id
_entity.type
_entity.pdbx_description
1 polymer ?
#
loop_
_entity_poly.entity_id
_entity_poly.type
_entity_poly.pdbx_seq_one_letter_code
_entity_poly.pdbx_strand_id
1 'polypeptide(L)'
;MAWGIVILAMASGGGKFSFFLNLPSYLVCLFVGVGLTAQARGGRATVRAVVAWTTLITGPPRWSTTEDGHTLQTMGRSFWFAGWLGTGIGLMQILHSVDPGKLLHGASYDAFALSFVTLMYGAGLRWMVCEPAAAGILRTQPDKPTVLRDDNAALVIGALALMALPIAMGVAVVSQKEKLDKEARQVELSQQEKEVEPEPQPQPMGAPLLKSGGRFQLAPIVVNIGLPKTQGGGYFKIGVALAIRNLDQLTEEQILFHAPMMRDGVIAIVRRKSVTELLSDSGREALKEEITRLLDQRLKHSPELRGGEMSAVYFTEYIFQPG
;
A
#
# COMPACT_ATOMS: atom_id res chain seq x y z
N MET A 1 18.18 31.12 0.35
CA MET A 1 19.27 30.55 -0.46
C MET A 1 19.64 29.11 -0.09
N ALA A 2 19.63 28.70 1.19
CA ALA A 2 20.00 27.33 1.59
C ALA A 2 19.11 26.20 1.02
N TRP A 3 17.80 26.41 0.84
CA TRP A 3 16.91 25.41 0.23
C TRP A 3 17.06 25.26 -1.28
N GLY A 4 17.55 26.30 -1.96
CA GLY A 4 17.91 26.18 -3.38
C GLY A 4 18.95 25.08 -3.57
N ILE A 5 19.91 24.98 -2.64
CA ILE A 5 20.97 23.96 -2.69
C ILE A 5 20.43 22.57 -2.29
N VAL A 6 19.51 22.47 -1.33
CA VAL A 6 18.90 21.18 -0.94
C VAL A 6 17.99 20.63 -2.05
N ILE A 7 17.15 21.48 -2.66
CA ILE A 7 16.28 21.10 -3.78
C ILE A 7 17.11 20.78 -5.03
N LEU A 8 18.17 21.56 -5.32
CA LEU A 8 19.07 21.30 -6.44
C LEU A 8 19.94 20.06 -6.22
N ALA A 9 20.40 19.79 -5.00
CA ALA A 9 21.12 18.56 -4.64
C ALA A 9 20.21 17.31 -4.64
N MET A 10 18.92 17.47 -4.30
CA MET A 10 17.91 16.42 -4.41
C MET A 10 17.54 16.13 -5.87
N ALA A 11 17.52 17.15 -6.74
CA ALA A 11 17.29 16.98 -8.17
C ALA A 11 18.52 16.44 -8.92
N SER A 12 19.74 16.78 -8.50
CA SER A 12 20.98 16.36 -9.16
C SER A 12 21.53 15.02 -8.66
N GLY A 13 21.04 14.51 -7.53
CA GLY A 13 21.63 13.37 -6.82
C GLY A 13 21.24 11.98 -7.30
N GLY A 14 20.38 11.82 -8.32
CA GLY A 14 19.99 10.51 -8.87
C GLY A 14 19.36 9.53 -7.85
N GLY A 15 19.09 9.98 -6.62
CA GLY A 15 18.48 9.21 -5.56
C GLY A 15 16.99 9.09 -5.84
N LYS A 16 16.48 7.86 -5.88
CA LYS A 16 15.06 7.60 -6.16
C LYS A 16 14.20 8.35 -5.13
N PHE A 17 13.46 9.36 -5.60
CA PHE A 17 12.46 10.12 -4.83
C PHE A 17 11.46 9.20 -4.09
N SER A 18 11.31 7.96 -4.56
CA SER A 18 10.57 6.87 -3.90
C SER A 18 11.04 6.57 -2.47
N PHE A 19 12.31 6.78 -2.13
CA PHE A 19 12.81 6.55 -0.77
C PHE A 19 12.26 7.58 0.23
N PHE A 20 12.04 8.81 -0.24
CA PHE A 20 11.41 9.88 0.54
C PHE A 20 9.89 9.70 0.64
N LEU A 21 9.27 9.11 -0.37
CA LEU A 21 7.85 8.74 -0.38
C LEU A 21 7.54 7.49 0.48
N ASN A 22 8.55 6.64 0.74
CA ASN A 22 8.45 5.50 1.65
C ASN A 22 8.70 5.87 3.12
N LEU A 23 9.17 7.10 3.40
CA LEU A 23 9.17 7.57 4.77
C LEU A 23 7.71 7.80 5.20
N PRO A 24 7.31 7.30 6.37
CA PRO A 24 6.00 7.62 6.92
C PRO A 24 5.77 9.13 6.85
N SER A 25 4.65 9.55 6.23
CA SER A 25 4.34 10.95 5.96
C SER A 25 4.43 11.85 7.20
N TYR A 26 4.23 11.29 8.40
CA TYR A 26 4.43 11.99 9.67
C TYR A 26 5.88 12.42 9.91
N LEU A 27 6.88 11.63 9.50
CA LEU A 27 8.29 11.99 9.62
C LEU A 27 8.65 13.12 8.66
N VAL A 28 8.10 13.13 7.45
CA VAL A 28 8.31 14.23 6.50
C VAL A 28 7.71 15.52 7.06
N CYS A 29 6.48 15.49 7.57
CA CYS A 29 5.86 16.64 8.24
C CYS A 29 6.67 17.11 9.46
N LEU A 30 7.26 16.18 10.21
CA LEU A 30 8.11 16.47 11.36
C LEU A 30 9.42 17.13 10.94
N PHE A 31 10.16 16.56 9.99
CA PHE A 31 11.42 17.10 9.52
C PHE A 31 11.23 18.46 8.85
N VAL A 32 10.16 18.63 8.06
CA VAL A 32 9.82 19.93 7.45
C VAL A 32 9.40 20.94 8.52
N GLY A 33 8.54 20.55 9.47
CA GLY A 33 8.08 21.43 10.55
C GLY A 33 9.23 21.90 11.46
N VAL A 34 10.10 20.97 11.87
CA VAL A 34 11.29 21.24 12.69
C VAL A 34 12.34 22.02 11.90
N GLY A 35 12.58 21.67 10.63
CA GLY A 35 13.55 22.35 9.78
C GLY A 35 13.15 23.80 9.47
N LEU A 36 11.87 24.07 9.24
CA LEU A 36 11.38 25.44 9.03
C LEU A 36 11.47 26.29 10.30
N THR A 37 11.17 25.72 11.47
CA THR A 37 11.37 26.42 12.74
C THR A 37 12.85 26.68 13.03
N ALA A 38 13.73 25.75 12.64
CA ALA A 38 15.17 25.92 12.74
C ALA A 38 15.69 27.10 11.91
N GLN A 39 15.23 27.19 10.66
CA GLN A 39 15.68 28.24 9.76
C GLN A 39 15.14 29.61 10.17
N ALA A 40 13.91 29.69 10.68
CA ALA A 40 13.29 30.95 11.06
C ALA A 40 13.83 31.54 12.37
N ARG A 41 14.30 30.71 13.31
CA ARG A 41 14.66 31.15 14.68
C ARG A 41 16.01 30.65 15.20
N GLY A 42 16.78 29.94 14.38
CA GLY A 42 18.11 29.43 14.71
C GLY A 42 18.11 28.12 15.51
N GLY A 43 19.32 27.59 15.75
CA GLY A 43 19.53 26.25 16.32
C GLY A 43 18.87 26.02 17.70
N ARG A 44 18.84 27.04 18.57
CA ARG A 44 18.21 26.91 19.91
C ARG A 44 16.70 26.69 19.83
N ALA A 45 16.00 27.37 18.90
CA ALA A 45 14.58 27.15 18.68
C ALA A 45 14.30 25.77 18.08
N THR A 46 15.23 25.23 17.30
CA THR A 46 15.16 23.87 16.74
C THR A 46 15.22 22.83 17.84
N VAL A 47 16.19 22.93 18.74
CA VAL A 47 16.35 22.01 19.86
C VAL A 47 15.11 22.06 20.75
N ARG A 48 14.58 23.25 21.02
CA ARG A 48 13.30 23.40 21.73
C ARG A 48 12.13 22.78 20.97
N ALA A 49 12.05 22.93 19.66
CA ALA A 49 11.02 22.32 18.82
C ALA A 49 11.12 20.79 18.75
N VAL A 50 12.32 20.22 18.76
CA VAL A 50 12.52 18.77 18.82
C VAL A 50 12.16 18.25 20.21
N VAL A 51 12.64 18.91 21.26
CA VAL A 51 12.30 18.58 22.66
C VAL A 51 10.81 18.72 22.89
N ALA A 52 10.18 19.76 22.36
CA ALA A 52 8.73 19.96 22.38
C ALA A 52 7.97 18.76 21.83
N TRP A 53 8.42 18.25 20.69
CA TRP A 53 7.75 17.19 19.97
C TRP A 53 7.98 15.83 20.63
N THR A 54 9.22 15.53 21.04
CA THR A 54 9.52 14.30 21.78
C THR A 54 8.77 14.27 23.11
N THR A 55 8.73 15.39 23.83
CA THR A 55 8.01 15.47 25.09
C THR A 55 6.49 15.40 24.88
N LEU A 56 5.94 15.97 23.80
CA LEU A 56 4.53 15.77 23.46
C LEU A 56 4.14 14.28 23.31
N ILE A 57 5.09 13.42 22.91
CA ILE A 57 4.90 11.97 22.76
C ILE A 57 5.21 11.21 24.05
N THR A 58 6.23 11.64 24.80
CA THR A 58 6.72 10.91 25.99
C THR A 58 6.10 11.37 27.31
N GLY A 59 5.28 12.44 27.31
CA GLY A 59 4.54 12.90 28.49
C GLY A 59 4.60 14.42 28.72
N PRO A 60 3.63 14.97 29.49
CA PRO A 60 3.34 16.40 29.54
C PRO A 60 4.60 17.22 29.89
N PRO A 61 5.05 18.11 29.00
CA PRO A 61 6.23 18.91 29.27
C PRO A 61 5.83 20.05 30.21
N ARG A 62 6.75 20.52 31.06
CA ARG A 62 6.54 21.73 31.87
C ARG A 62 6.71 22.97 30.99
N TRP A 63 5.75 23.20 30.11
CA TRP A 63 5.66 24.44 29.35
C TRP A 63 5.07 25.53 30.24
N SER A 64 5.83 26.59 30.49
CA SER A 64 5.36 27.66 31.37
C SER A 64 5.73 29.05 30.88
N THR A 65 6.58 29.17 29.87
CA THR A 65 7.06 30.48 29.41
C THR A 65 6.26 31.00 28.23
N THR A 66 6.16 32.33 28.10
CA THR A 66 5.53 33.00 26.95
C THR A 66 6.23 32.64 25.64
N GLU A 67 7.56 32.42 25.69
CA GLU A 67 8.35 31.96 24.53
C GLU A 67 7.88 30.58 24.03
N ASP A 68 7.51 29.69 24.95
CA ASP A 68 7.00 28.35 24.61
C ASP A 68 5.66 28.43 23.88
N GLY A 69 4.76 29.29 24.36
CA GLY A 69 3.47 29.54 23.71
C GLY A 69 3.63 30.06 22.27
N HIS A 70 4.53 31.04 22.06
CA HIS A 70 4.83 31.53 20.71
C HIS A 70 5.55 30.50 19.83
N THR A 71 6.38 29.64 20.43
CA THR A 71 7.04 28.53 19.72
C THR A 71 6.00 27.52 19.24
N LEU A 72 5.06 27.12 20.10
CA LEU A 72 3.96 26.21 19.75
C LEU A 72 3.04 26.79 18.67
N GLN A 73 2.68 28.07 18.72
CA GLN A 73 1.93 28.72 17.64
C GLN A 73 2.67 28.66 16.30
N THR A 74 3.99 28.84 16.33
CA THR A 74 4.82 28.83 15.11
C THR A 74 4.97 27.42 14.56
N MET A 75 5.11 26.42 15.44
CA MET A 75 5.08 25.01 15.06
C MET A 75 3.72 24.63 14.45
N GLY A 76 2.61 25.05 15.04
CA GLY A 76 1.27 24.83 14.48
C GLY A 76 1.10 25.40 13.08
N ARG A 77 1.59 26.63 12.83
CA ARG A 77 1.61 27.22 11.48
C ARG A 77 2.49 26.44 10.51
N SER A 78 3.62 25.92 10.98
CA SER A 78 4.55 25.15 10.16
C SER A 78 3.97 23.78 9.77
N PHE A 79 3.28 23.09 10.68
CA PHE A 79 2.58 21.84 10.38
C PHE A 79 1.44 22.04 9.38
N TRP A 80 0.68 23.13 9.53
CA TRP A 80 -0.35 23.49 8.56
C TRP A 80 0.22 23.71 7.16
N PHE A 81 1.31 24.48 7.06
CA PHE A 81 2.00 24.70 5.79
C PHE A 81 2.55 23.40 5.20
N ALA A 82 3.15 22.53 6.02
CA ALA A 82 3.65 21.23 5.58
C ALA A 82 2.52 20.32 5.06
N GLY A 83 1.35 20.35 5.71
CA GLY A 83 0.16 19.66 5.24
C GLY A 83 -0.26 20.11 3.84
N TRP A 84 -0.37 21.42 3.61
CA TRP A 84 -0.66 21.99 2.29
C TRP A 84 0.37 21.62 1.23
N LEU A 85 1.65 21.63 1.59
CA LEU A 85 2.73 21.26 0.68
C LEU A 85 2.66 19.78 0.30
N GLY A 86 2.36 18.90 1.27
CA GLY A 86 2.12 17.47 1.02
C GLY A 86 0.92 17.22 0.11
N THR A 87 -0.19 17.94 0.33
CA THR A 87 -1.37 17.91 -0.55
C THR A 87 -1.04 18.37 -1.96
N GLY A 88 -0.27 19.45 -2.10
CA GLY A 88 0.17 19.95 -3.40
C GLY A 88 1.01 18.92 -4.18
N ILE A 89 1.93 18.24 -3.50
CA ILE A 89 2.75 17.17 -4.11
C ILE A 89 1.88 16.01 -4.59
N GLY A 90 0.97 15.51 -3.75
CA GLY A 90 0.13 14.38 -4.16
C GLY A 90 -0.88 14.74 -5.25
N LEU A 91 -1.42 15.97 -5.27
CA LEU A 91 -2.21 16.47 -6.40
C LEU A 91 -1.40 16.55 -7.70
N MET A 92 -0.14 17.01 -7.62
CA MET A 92 0.75 17.04 -8.78
C MET A 92 1.06 15.63 -9.30
N GLN A 93 1.23 14.65 -8.40
CA GLN A 93 1.40 13.25 -8.77
C GLN A 93 0.15 12.70 -9.46
N ILE A 94 -1.04 13.03 -8.95
CA ILE A 94 -2.31 12.67 -9.62
C ILE A 94 -2.31 13.24 -11.04
N LEU A 95 -2.10 14.55 -11.20
CA LEU A 95 -2.09 15.21 -12.51
C LEU A 95 -1.07 14.61 -13.49
N HIS A 96 0.09 14.17 -12.99
CA HIS A 96 1.13 13.55 -13.82
C HIS A 96 0.85 12.07 -14.14
N SER A 97 0.06 11.38 -13.30
CA SER A 97 -0.33 9.98 -13.49
C SER A 97 -1.61 9.80 -14.32
N VAL A 98 -2.33 10.90 -14.59
CA VAL A 98 -3.54 10.90 -15.40
C VAL A 98 -3.15 10.70 -16.87
N ASP A 99 -3.02 9.44 -17.26
CA ASP A 99 -3.17 9.05 -18.66
C ASP A 99 -4.65 9.24 -19.03
N PRO A 100 -5.00 10.03 -20.05
CA PRO A 100 -6.39 10.36 -20.37
C PRO A 100 -7.27 9.14 -20.71
N GLY A 101 -6.67 7.96 -20.94
CA GLY A 101 -7.37 6.69 -21.14
C GLY A 101 -7.37 5.72 -19.94
N LYS A 102 -6.69 6.02 -18.82
CA LYS A 102 -6.52 5.12 -17.67
C LYS A 102 -6.72 5.81 -16.32
N LEU A 103 -7.75 6.64 -16.23
CA LEU A 103 -8.01 7.54 -15.10
C LEU A 103 -8.22 6.86 -13.72
N LEU A 104 -8.28 5.54 -13.61
CA LEU A 104 -8.66 4.83 -12.39
C LEU A 104 -7.90 3.49 -12.18
N HIS A 105 -6.59 3.45 -12.35
CA HIS A 105 -5.77 2.33 -11.84
C HIS A 105 -4.96 2.76 -10.62
N GLY A 106 -4.76 1.83 -9.67
CA GLY A 106 -4.52 2.05 -8.23
C GLY A 106 -3.46 3.08 -7.82
N ALA A 107 -2.55 3.49 -8.70
CA ALA A 107 -1.57 4.55 -8.45
C ALA A 107 -2.21 5.92 -8.13
N SER A 108 -3.40 6.21 -8.67
CA SER A 108 -4.11 7.47 -8.36
C SER A 108 -4.70 7.49 -6.95
N TYR A 109 -5.03 6.32 -6.40
CA TYR A 109 -5.58 6.19 -5.05
C TYR A 109 -4.51 6.45 -3.98
N ASP A 110 -3.30 5.93 -4.19
CA ASP A 110 -2.19 6.14 -3.25
C ASP A 110 -1.79 7.61 -3.15
N ALA A 111 -1.70 8.31 -4.28
CA ALA A 111 -1.39 9.74 -4.31
C ALA A 111 -2.50 10.59 -3.69
N PHE A 112 -3.77 10.21 -3.89
CA PHE A 112 -4.91 10.85 -3.24
C PHE A 112 -4.91 10.63 -1.72
N ALA A 113 -4.71 9.38 -1.28
CA ALA A 113 -4.61 9.03 0.12
C ALA A 113 -3.46 9.80 0.81
N LEU A 114 -2.29 9.88 0.16
CA LEU A 114 -1.17 10.66 0.66
C LEU A 114 -1.51 12.16 0.81
N SER A 115 -2.16 12.75 -0.20
CA SER A 115 -2.58 14.15 -0.19
C SER A 115 -3.55 14.45 0.95
N PHE A 116 -4.49 13.54 1.19
CA PHE A 116 -5.50 13.65 2.22
C PHE A 116 -4.91 13.46 3.61
N VAL A 117 -4.09 12.43 3.80
CA VAL A 117 -3.42 12.14 5.08
C VAL A 117 -2.50 13.30 5.48
N THR A 118 -1.69 13.83 4.56
CA THR A 118 -0.80 14.96 4.87
C THR A 118 -1.57 16.20 5.30
N LEU A 119 -2.70 16.51 4.65
CA LEU A 119 -3.59 17.60 5.05
C LEU A 119 -4.19 17.36 6.45
N MET A 120 -4.74 16.18 6.68
CA MET A 120 -5.34 15.76 7.94
C MET A 120 -4.35 15.88 9.10
N TYR A 121 -3.12 15.41 8.92
CA TYR A 121 -2.06 15.49 9.94
C TYR A 121 -1.63 16.94 10.20
N GLY A 122 -1.43 17.73 9.14
CA GLY A 122 -1.07 19.15 9.29
C GLY A 122 -2.15 19.97 10.00
N ALA A 123 -3.42 19.71 9.66
CA ALA A 123 -4.58 20.33 10.29
C ALA A 123 -4.74 19.87 11.74
N GLY A 124 -4.74 18.56 11.98
CA GLY A 124 -4.94 17.96 13.29
C GLY A 124 -3.89 18.41 14.29
N LEU A 125 -2.61 18.36 13.92
CA LEU A 125 -1.52 18.81 14.81
C LEU A 125 -1.63 20.30 15.15
N ARG A 126 -2.03 21.14 14.19
CA ARG A 126 -2.22 22.56 14.47
C ARG A 126 -3.38 22.79 15.44
N TRP A 127 -4.56 22.30 15.11
CA TRP A 127 -5.81 22.66 15.78
C TRP A 127 -6.07 21.88 17.06
N MET A 128 -5.67 20.61 17.12
CA MET A 128 -5.91 19.77 18.29
C MET A 128 -4.76 19.85 19.31
N VAL A 129 -3.54 20.13 18.86
CA VAL A 129 -2.35 20.06 19.72
C VAL A 129 -1.73 21.44 19.93
N CYS A 130 -1.21 22.06 18.87
CA CYS A 130 -0.38 23.26 19.01
C CYS A 130 -1.16 24.49 19.47
N GLU A 131 -2.33 24.78 18.88
CA GLU A 131 -3.12 25.95 19.25
C GLU A 131 -3.73 25.87 20.66
N PRO A 132 -4.36 24.76 21.08
CA PRO A 132 -4.88 24.63 22.44
C PRO A 132 -3.78 24.71 23.50
N ALA A 133 -2.64 24.04 23.26
CA ALA A 133 -1.50 24.10 24.18
C ALA A 133 -0.92 25.51 24.29
N ALA A 134 -0.72 26.19 23.15
CA ALA A 134 -0.25 27.57 23.14
C ALA A 134 -1.24 28.52 23.84
N ALA A 135 -2.54 28.36 23.58
CA ALA A 135 -3.57 29.16 24.22
C ALA A 135 -3.60 28.95 25.74
N GLY A 136 -3.43 27.71 26.19
CA GLY A 136 -3.31 27.37 27.62
C GLY A 136 -2.15 28.10 28.30
N ILE A 137 -0.97 28.06 27.69
CA ILE A 137 0.25 28.72 28.22
C ILE A 137 0.13 30.25 28.18
N LEU A 138 -0.48 30.81 27.14
CA LEU A 138 -0.62 32.26 27.01
C LEU A 138 -1.72 32.83 27.92
N ARG A 139 -2.73 32.03 28.30
CA ARG A 139 -3.81 32.44 29.23
C ARG A 139 -3.37 32.49 30.69
N THR A 140 -2.34 31.75 31.09
CA THR A 140 -1.84 31.75 32.48
C THR A 140 -0.99 32.98 32.82
N GLN A 141 -0.79 33.90 31.87
CA GLN A 141 -0.05 35.14 32.08
C GLN A 141 -1.03 36.27 32.49
N PRO A 142 -0.95 36.80 33.73
CA PRO A 142 -1.93 37.74 34.28
C PRO A 142 -1.92 39.15 33.65
N ASP A 143 -0.86 39.54 32.93
CA ASP A 143 -0.62 40.95 32.58
C ASP A 143 -0.83 41.34 31.11
N LYS A 144 -1.40 40.46 30.26
CA LYS A 144 -1.76 40.84 28.88
C LYS A 144 -3.25 40.66 28.62
N PRO A 145 -3.98 41.74 28.24
CA PRO A 145 -5.36 41.60 27.82
C PRO A 145 -5.42 40.68 26.59
N THR A 146 -5.93 39.48 26.79
CA THR A 146 -6.19 38.51 25.74
C THR A 146 -7.36 39.03 24.92
N VAL A 147 -7.05 39.70 23.81
CA VAL A 147 -8.01 39.88 22.71
C VAL A 147 -8.24 38.49 22.11
N LEU A 148 -9.12 37.72 22.73
CA LEU A 148 -9.65 36.48 22.19
C LEU A 148 -10.46 36.87 20.96
N ARG A 149 -9.85 36.66 19.79
CA ARG A 149 -10.50 36.88 18.52
C ARG A 149 -11.48 35.72 18.30
N ASP A 150 -12.77 35.98 18.51
CA ASP A 150 -13.88 35.02 18.34
C ASP A 150 -13.99 34.44 16.92
N ASP A 151 -13.22 34.97 15.96
CA ASP A 151 -13.10 34.48 14.58
C ASP A 151 -12.62 33.01 14.48
N ASN A 152 -12.07 32.43 15.55
CA ASN A 152 -11.55 31.06 15.52
C ASN A 152 -12.67 30.00 15.45
N ALA A 153 -13.87 30.27 15.97
CA ALA A 153 -14.97 29.31 15.91
C ALA A 153 -15.48 29.15 14.46
N ALA A 154 -15.63 30.26 13.74
CA ALA A 154 -15.99 30.24 12.31
C ALA A 154 -14.90 29.58 11.46
N LEU A 155 -13.62 29.74 11.83
CA LEU A 155 -12.50 29.15 11.11
C LEU A 155 -12.39 27.63 11.32
N VAL A 156 -12.69 27.13 12.52
CA VAL A 156 -12.76 25.69 12.83
C VAL A 156 -13.95 25.03 12.13
N ILE A 157 -15.13 25.68 12.15
CA ILE A 157 -16.32 25.17 11.43
C ILE A 157 -16.07 25.17 9.91
N GLY A 158 -15.44 26.22 9.38
CA GLY A 158 -15.03 26.29 7.98
C GLY A 158 -14.03 25.18 7.61
N ALA A 159 -13.05 24.89 8.46
CA ALA A 159 -12.08 23.82 8.25
C ALA A 159 -12.74 22.42 8.28
N LEU A 160 -13.66 22.17 9.20
CA LEU A 160 -14.42 20.91 9.28
C LEU A 160 -15.32 20.72 8.05
N ALA A 161 -16.00 21.78 7.60
CA ALA A 161 -16.80 21.75 6.37
C ALA A 161 -15.94 21.48 5.13
N LEU A 162 -14.73 22.06 5.06
CA LEU A 162 -13.79 21.81 3.96
C LEU A 162 -13.27 20.37 3.94
N MET A 163 -13.12 19.72 5.10
CA MET A 163 -12.71 18.31 5.20
C MET A 163 -13.84 17.33 4.86
N ALA A 164 -15.11 17.73 4.98
CA ALA A 164 -16.25 16.90 4.60
C ALA A 164 -16.45 16.80 3.07
N LEU A 165 -16.07 17.85 2.31
CA LEU A 165 -16.17 17.90 0.85
C LEU A 165 -15.45 16.76 0.10
N PRO A 166 -14.17 16.44 0.38
CA PRO A 166 -13.49 15.33 -0.28
C PRO A 166 -14.07 13.95 0.08
N ILE A 167 -14.65 13.79 1.28
CA ILE A 167 -15.33 12.54 1.68
C ILE A 167 -16.61 12.36 0.84
N ALA A 168 -17.40 13.42 0.65
CA ALA A 168 -18.59 13.37 -0.20
C ALA A 168 -18.25 13.11 -1.68
N MET A 169 -17.17 13.72 -2.20
CA MET A 169 -16.69 13.42 -3.56
C MET A 169 -16.17 11.98 -3.71
N GLY A 170 -15.44 11.47 -2.71
CA GLY A 170 -14.96 10.08 -2.72
C GLY A 170 -16.09 9.05 -2.76
N VAL A 171 -17.15 9.26 -1.96
CA VAL A 171 -18.35 8.39 -1.96
C VAL A 171 -19.09 8.45 -3.31
N ALA A 172 -19.24 9.64 -3.89
CA ALA A 172 -19.90 9.80 -5.19
C ALA A 172 -19.15 9.08 -6.34
N VAL A 173 -17.81 9.13 -6.34
CA VAL A 173 -16.97 8.43 -7.34
C VAL A 173 -17.04 6.91 -7.18
N VAL A 174 -17.04 6.39 -5.94
CA VAL A 174 -17.19 4.94 -5.69
C VAL A 174 -18.57 4.46 -6.13
N SER A 175 -19.65 5.21 -5.85
CA SER A 175 -20.99 4.85 -6.31
C SER A 175 -21.18 4.93 -7.83
N GLN A 176 -20.46 5.81 -8.54
CA GLN A 176 -20.46 5.82 -10.00
C GLN A 176 -19.70 4.61 -10.59
N LYS A 177 -18.61 4.18 -9.94
CA LYS A 177 -17.84 3.01 -10.37
C LYS A 177 -18.68 1.73 -10.34
N GLU A 178 -19.48 1.52 -9.29
CA GLU A 178 -20.39 0.36 -9.22
C GLU A 178 -21.46 0.35 -10.33
N LYS A 179 -21.89 1.53 -10.81
CA LYS A 179 -22.84 1.61 -11.93
C LYS A 179 -22.17 1.32 -13.28
N LEU A 180 -20.99 1.87 -13.51
CA LEU A 180 -20.21 1.64 -14.74
C LEU A 180 -19.73 0.19 -14.86
N ASP A 181 -19.30 -0.43 -13.76
CA ASP A 181 -18.87 -1.84 -13.76
C ASP A 181 -20.06 -2.81 -13.98
N LYS A 182 -21.28 -2.43 -13.57
CA LYS A 182 -22.51 -3.19 -13.84
C LYS A 182 -22.96 -3.07 -15.30
N GLU A 183 -22.83 -1.89 -15.91
CA GLU A 183 -23.15 -1.67 -17.32
C GLU A 183 -22.11 -2.33 -18.25
N ALA A 184 -20.81 -2.24 -17.92
CA ALA A 184 -19.75 -2.90 -18.69
C ALA A 184 -19.89 -4.44 -18.69
N ARG A 185 -20.26 -5.04 -17.56
CA ARG A 185 -20.53 -6.49 -17.48
C ARG A 185 -21.74 -6.93 -18.31
N GLN A 186 -22.74 -6.07 -18.49
CA GLN A 186 -23.94 -6.40 -19.28
C GLN A 186 -23.67 -6.31 -20.79
N VAL A 187 -22.72 -5.46 -21.21
CA VAL A 187 -22.26 -5.36 -22.60
C VAL A 187 -21.33 -6.52 -22.98
N GLU A 188 -20.44 -6.98 -22.07
CA GLU A 188 -19.60 -8.17 -22.31
C GLU A 188 -20.40 -9.48 -22.41
N LEU A 189 -21.47 -9.62 -21.62
CA LEU A 189 -22.37 -10.79 -21.70
C LEU A 189 -23.20 -10.84 -23.00
N SER A 190 -23.33 -9.71 -23.72
CA SER A 190 -24.07 -9.66 -25.00
C SER A 190 -23.16 -9.82 -26.24
N GLN A 191 -21.84 -9.84 -26.08
CA GLN A 191 -20.89 -10.00 -27.20
C GLN A 191 -20.20 -11.37 -27.23
N GLN A 192 -20.42 -12.24 -26.24
CA GLN A 192 -19.78 -13.55 -26.17
C GLN A 192 -20.59 -14.70 -26.82
N GLU A 193 -21.60 -14.39 -27.64
CA GLU A 193 -22.35 -15.39 -28.43
C GLU A 193 -22.38 -15.04 -29.93
N LYS A 194 -21.28 -14.49 -30.45
CA LYS A 194 -21.02 -14.54 -31.89
C LYS A 194 -19.53 -14.41 -32.21
N GLU A 195 -19.05 -15.43 -32.90
CA GLU A 195 -17.97 -15.36 -33.90
C GLU A 195 -16.52 -15.63 -33.46
N VAL A 196 -16.10 -16.86 -33.79
CA VAL A 196 -14.85 -17.25 -34.47
C VAL A 196 -13.54 -17.31 -33.65
N GLU A 197 -13.00 -18.52 -33.67
CA GLU A 197 -11.65 -18.96 -33.32
C GLU A 197 -10.52 -18.06 -33.89
N PRO A 198 -9.58 -17.61 -33.04
CA PRO A 198 -8.27 -17.22 -33.52
C PRO A 198 -7.10 -17.84 -32.73
N GLU A 199 -5.98 -17.93 -33.43
CA GLU A 199 -4.67 -18.44 -33.03
C GLU A 199 -4.10 -17.87 -31.72
N PRO A 200 -3.21 -18.61 -31.03
CA PRO A 200 -2.72 -18.24 -29.70
C PRO A 200 -1.65 -17.14 -29.75
N GLN A 201 -2.00 -15.95 -29.26
CA GLN A 201 -1.02 -14.93 -28.86
C GLN A 201 -0.57 -15.13 -27.40
N PRO A 202 0.69 -14.81 -27.05
CA PRO A 202 1.25 -15.07 -25.73
C PRO A 202 0.71 -14.06 -24.70
N GLN A 203 -0.06 -14.53 -23.73
CA GLN A 203 -0.55 -13.72 -22.61
C GLN A 203 0.58 -13.34 -21.63
N PRO A 204 0.54 -12.13 -21.06
CA PRO A 204 1.52 -11.68 -20.08
C PRO A 204 1.40 -12.47 -18.78
N MET A 205 2.49 -13.14 -18.39
CA MET A 205 2.67 -13.71 -17.05
C MET A 205 2.55 -12.59 -16.01
N GLY A 206 1.55 -12.62 -15.12
CA GLY A 206 1.54 -11.65 -14.03
C GLY A 206 0.49 -11.77 -12.95
N ALA A 207 -0.74 -12.18 -13.24
CA ALA A 207 -1.80 -12.21 -12.22
C ALA A 207 -2.52 -13.57 -12.20
N PRO A 208 -2.63 -14.22 -11.04
CA PRO A 208 -3.50 -15.39 -10.88
C PRO A 208 -4.96 -14.97 -11.12
N LEU A 209 -5.53 -15.39 -12.24
CA LEU A 209 -6.92 -15.15 -12.60
C LEU A 209 -7.80 -16.16 -11.86
N LEU A 210 -8.57 -15.72 -10.86
CA LEU A 210 -9.70 -16.48 -10.32
C LEU A 210 -10.83 -16.50 -11.37
N LYS A 211 -10.82 -17.48 -12.26
CA LYS A 211 -11.97 -17.76 -13.15
C LYS A 211 -12.94 -18.71 -12.44
N SER A 212 -14.16 -18.22 -12.25
CA SER A 212 -15.43 -18.93 -11.98
C SER A 212 -15.31 -20.46 -11.97
N GLY A 213 -15.29 -21.05 -10.77
CA GLY A 213 -15.23 -22.51 -10.60
C GLY A 213 -14.59 -23.03 -9.31
N GLY A 214 -14.30 -22.18 -8.31
CA GLY A 214 -13.74 -22.62 -7.03
C GLY A 214 -12.28 -23.10 -7.11
N ARG A 215 -11.54 -22.73 -8.16
CA ARG A 215 -10.14 -23.13 -8.39
C ARG A 215 -9.22 -21.93 -8.33
N PHE A 216 -8.16 -22.03 -7.54
CA PHE A 216 -7.11 -21.03 -7.43
C PHE A 216 -5.90 -21.46 -8.26
N GLN A 217 -5.52 -20.66 -9.25
CA GLN A 217 -4.39 -20.95 -10.14
C GLN A 217 -3.09 -20.39 -9.56
N LEU A 218 -2.11 -21.25 -9.29
CA LEU A 218 -0.75 -20.81 -8.96
C LEU A 218 -0.01 -20.34 -10.21
N ALA A 219 0.91 -19.39 -10.02
CA ALA A 219 1.85 -18.98 -11.05
C ALA A 219 2.69 -20.19 -11.51
N PRO A 220 3.00 -20.31 -12.82
CA PRO A 220 3.82 -21.40 -13.34
C PRO A 220 5.16 -21.51 -12.63
N ILE A 221 5.55 -22.75 -12.32
CA ILE A 221 6.76 -23.06 -11.58
C ILE A 221 7.75 -23.73 -12.53
N VAL A 222 8.94 -23.14 -12.67
CA VAL A 222 10.04 -23.70 -13.44
C VAL A 222 11.13 -24.17 -12.48
N VAL A 223 11.51 -25.44 -12.57
CA VAL A 223 12.50 -26.08 -11.71
C VAL A 223 13.57 -26.73 -12.57
N ASN A 224 14.85 -26.55 -12.23
CA ASN A 224 15.92 -27.33 -12.81
C ASN A 224 15.97 -28.71 -12.13
N ILE A 225 15.80 -29.75 -12.92
CA ILE A 225 15.89 -31.14 -12.48
C ILE A 225 17.24 -31.67 -12.91
N GLY A 226 18.13 -31.82 -11.93
CA GLY A 226 19.45 -32.38 -12.16
C GLY A 226 19.32 -33.84 -12.61
N LEU A 227 19.69 -34.11 -13.85
CA LEU A 227 19.92 -35.47 -14.32
C LEU A 227 21.24 -35.98 -13.68
N PRO A 228 21.36 -37.28 -13.40
CA PRO A 228 22.59 -37.85 -12.90
C PRO A 228 23.73 -37.59 -13.90
N LYS A 229 24.78 -36.91 -13.41
CA LYS A 229 26.15 -36.56 -13.91
C LYS A 229 26.54 -36.62 -15.40
N THR A 230 25.84 -37.30 -16.29
CA THR A 230 26.25 -37.58 -17.67
C THR A 230 25.34 -36.98 -18.75
N GLN A 231 24.16 -36.47 -18.39
CA GLN A 231 23.27 -35.76 -19.30
C GLN A 231 22.96 -34.40 -18.69
N GLY A 232 23.06 -33.33 -19.49
CA GLY A 232 22.81 -31.95 -19.04
C GLY A 232 21.50 -31.82 -18.24
N GLY A 233 21.44 -30.87 -17.31
CA GLY A 233 20.23 -30.66 -16.51
C GLY A 233 19.01 -30.33 -17.38
N GLY A 234 17.83 -30.82 -17.00
CA GLY A 234 16.58 -30.49 -17.68
C GLY A 234 15.80 -29.40 -16.95
N TYR A 235 14.96 -28.66 -17.67
CA TYR A 235 13.98 -27.77 -17.05
C TYR A 235 12.62 -28.44 -17.02
N PHE A 236 11.93 -28.31 -15.90
CA PHE A 236 10.59 -28.80 -15.71
C PHE A 236 9.67 -27.64 -15.35
N LYS A 237 8.69 -27.37 -16.21
CA LYS A 237 7.67 -26.35 -16.02
C LYS A 237 6.35 -27.02 -15.63
N ILE A 238 5.79 -26.60 -14.50
CA ILE A 238 4.52 -27.10 -14.00
C ILE A 238 3.58 -25.94 -13.66
N GLY A 239 2.36 -25.99 -14.19
CA GLY A 239 1.25 -25.12 -13.87
C GLY A 239 0.30 -25.86 -12.94
N VAL A 240 -0.09 -25.25 -11.81
CA VAL A 240 -0.85 -25.93 -10.77
C VAL A 240 -2.12 -25.15 -10.44
N ALA A 241 -3.27 -25.79 -10.56
CA ALA A 241 -4.55 -25.29 -10.08
C ALA A 241 -4.99 -26.04 -8.82
N LEU A 242 -5.32 -25.30 -7.77
CA LEU A 242 -5.76 -25.82 -6.48
C LEU A 242 -7.28 -25.75 -6.41
N ALA A 243 -7.95 -26.86 -6.12
CA ALA A 243 -9.36 -26.86 -5.74
C ALA A 243 -9.45 -26.87 -4.22
N ILE A 244 -9.94 -25.79 -3.64
CA ILE A 244 -10.08 -25.62 -2.19
C ILE A 244 -11.57 -25.66 -1.87
N ARG A 245 -11.98 -26.55 -0.96
CA ARG A 245 -13.35 -26.59 -0.43
C ARG A 245 -13.56 -25.43 0.52
N ASN A 246 -14.80 -24.95 0.60
CA ASN A 246 -15.19 -23.79 1.41
C ASN A 246 -14.38 -22.53 1.03
N LEU A 247 -14.09 -22.36 -0.26
CA LEU A 247 -13.41 -21.15 -0.76
C LEU A 247 -14.14 -19.88 -0.33
N ASP A 248 -15.47 -19.93 -0.17
CA ASP A 248 -16.31 -18.81 0.29
C ASP A 248 -15.95 -18.31 1.70
N GLN A 249 -15.25 -19.12 2.51
CA GLN A 249 -14.78 -18.73 3.85
C GLN A 249 -13.40 -18.07 3.83
N LEU A 250 -12.71 -18.08 2.70
CA LEU A 250 -11.38 -17.51 2.52
C LEU A 250 -11.47 -16.31 1.59
N THR A 251 -10.86 -15.20 2.00
CA THR A 251 -10.73 -14.07 1.08
C THR A 251 -9.66 -14.37 0.04
N GLU A 252 -9.84 -13.87 -1.18
CA GLU A 252 -8.83 -13.97 -2.24
C GLU A 252 -7.47 -13.46 -1.77
N GLU A 253 -7.45 -12.37 -1.01
CA GLU A 253 -6.24 -11.77 -0.43
C GLU A 253 -5.51 -12.73 0.51
N GLN A 254 -6.22 -13.51 1.34
CA GLN A 254 -5.60 -14.52 2.20
C GLN A 254 -4.93 -15.61 1.38
N ILE A 255 -5.59 -16.11 0.34
CA ILE A 255 -5.04 -17.16 -0.52
C ILE A 255 -3.81 -16.63 -1.29
N LEU A 256 -3.89 -15.40 -1.81
CA LEU A 256 -2.78 -14.74 -2.49
C LEU A 256 -1.59 -14.51 -1.58
N PHE A 257 -1.83 -14.09 -0.33
CA PHE A 257 -0.79 -13.88 0.67
C PHE A 257 0.00 -15.18 0.95
N HIS A 258 -0.69 -16.32 0.94
CA HIS A 258 -0.07 -17.65 1.16
C HIS A 258 0.39 -18.35 -0.12
N ALA A 259 0.13 -17.78 -1.30
CA ALA A 259 0.55 -18.36 -2.58
C ALA A 259 2.06 -18.64 -2.68
N PRO A 260 2.97 -17.76 -2.19
CA PRO A 260 4.41 -18.05 -2.17
C PRO A 260 4.75 -19.29 -1.35
N MET A 261 4.15 -19.45 -0.17
CA MET A 261 4.36 -20.63 0.69
C MET A 261 3.90 -21.92 -0.02
N MET A 262 2.75 -21.89 -0.68
CA MET A 262 2.25 -23.05 -1.44
C MET A 262 3.18 -23.40 -2.59
N ARG A 263 3.64 -22.39 -3.34
CA ARG A 263 4.62 -22.54 -4.43
C ARG A 263 5.92 -23.19 -3.95
N ASP A 264 6.46 -22.73 -2.83
CA ASP A 264 7.70 -23.30 -2.25
C ASP A 264 7.52 -24.76 -1.84
N GLY A 265 6.33 -25.12 -1.33
CA GLY A 265 5.97 -26.51 -1.05
C GLY A 265 6.00 -27.39 -2.30
N VAL A 266 5.40 -26.92 -3.39
CA VAL A 266 5.41 -27.63 -4.68
C VAL A 266 6.84 -27.79 -5.21
N ILE A 267 7.65 -26.72 -5.17
CA ILE A 267 9.06 -26.76 -5.60
C ILE A 267 9.83 -27.82 -4.79
N ALA A 268 9.65 -27.84 -3.46
CA ALA A 268 10.36 -28.78 -2.60
C ALA A 268 10.03 -30.25 -2.90
N ILE A 269 8.78 -30.55 -3.28
CA ILE A 269 8.38 -31.91 -3.69
C ILE A 269 8.96 -32.24 -5.06
N VAL A 270 8.78 -31.37 -6.06
CA VAL A 270 9.24 -31.61 -7.43
C VAL A 270 10.75 -31.85 -7.49
N ARG A 271 11.55 -31.12 -6.70
CA ARG A 271 13.01 -31.30 -6.66
C ARG A 271 13.48 -32.65 -6.12
N ARG A 272 12.62 -33.39 -5.41
CA ARG A 272 12.94 -34.71 -4.85
C ARG A 272 12.60 -35.86 -5.80
N LYS A 273 11.85 -35.59 -6.86
CA LYS A 273 11.41 -36.61 -7.82
C LYS A 273 12.46 -36.84 -8.90
N SER A 274 12.60 -38.11 -9.29
CA SER A 274 13.42 -38.48 -10.44
C SER A 274 12.71 -38.11 -11.76
N VAL A 275 13.47 -37.87 -12.83
CA VAL A 275 12.90 -37.59 -14.16
C VAL A 275 11.99 -38.74 -14.63
N THR A 276 12.38 -39.98 -14.35
CA THR A 276 11.58 -41.18 -14.66
C THR A 276 10.24 -41.18 -13.92
N GLU A 277 10.21 -40.77 -12.64
CA GLU A 277 8.96 -40.62 -11.89
C GLU A 277 8.09 -39.53 -12.50
N LEU A 278 8.67 -38.36 -12.80
CA LEU A 278 7.92 -37.22 -13.33
C LEU A 278 7.32 -37.48 -14.71
N LEU A 279 7.99 -38.26 -15.56
CA LEU A 279 7.49 -38.59 -16.90
C LEU A 279 6.48 -39.76 -16.90
N SER A 280 6.45 -40.56 -15.84
CA SER A 280 5.50 -41.68 -15.73
C SER A 280 4.11 -41.21 -15.29
N ASP A 281 3.06 -41.83 -15.83
CA ASP A 281 1.68 -41.50 -15.44
C ASP A 281 1.42 -41.80 -13.94
N SER A 282 1.96 -42.92 -13.44
CA SER A 282 1.86 -43.29 -12.03
C SER A 282 2.58 -42.30 -11.12
N GLY A 283 3.78 -41.84 -11.51
CA GLY A 283 4.51 -40.83 -10.76
C GLY A 283 3.86 -39.45 -10.82
N ARG A 284 3.19 -39.10 -11.93
CA ARG A 284 2.39 -37.87 -12.03
C ARG A 284 1.20 -37.88 -11.06
N GLU A 285 0.46 -38.99 -10.96
CA GLU A 285 -0.63 -39.11 -9.98
C GLU A 285 -0.11 -39.12 -8.55
N ALA A 286 0.97 -39.84 -8.26
CA ALA A 286 1.63 -39.82 -6.96
C ALA A 286 2.11 -38.41 -6.57
N LEU A 287 2.61 -37.63 -7.55
CA LEU A 287 3.01 -36.24 -7.33
C LEU A 287 1.80 -35.36 -6.97
N LYS A 288 0.65 -35.52 -7.64
CA LYS A 288 -0.58 -34.78 -7.29
C LYS A 288 -1.01 -35.09 -5.86
N GLU A 289 -1.01 -36.36 -5.48
CA GLU A 289 -1.39 -36.79 -4.13
C GLU A 289 -0.45 -36.22 -3.07
N GLU A 290 0.87 -36.28 -3.31
CA GLU A 290 1.87 -35.74 -2.39
C GLU A 290 1.76 -34.22 -2.23
N ILE A 291 1.55 -33.48 -3.34
CA ILE A 291 1.30 -32.03 -3.30
C ILE A 291 0.00 -31.74 -2.55
N THR A 292 -1.07 -32.47 -2.84
CA THR A 292 -2.38 -32.29 -2.17
C THR A 292 -2.23 -32.44 -0.67
N ARG A 293 -1.59 -33.52 -0.21
CA ARG A 293 -1.37 -33.81 1.21
C ARG A 293 -0.50 -32.75 1.89
N LEU A 294 0.58 -32.31 1.24
CA LEU A 294 1.48 -31.30 1.81
C LEU A 294 0.78 -29.94 1.93
N LEU A 295 0.04 -29.52 0.90
CA LEU A 295 -0.68 -28.26 0.92
C LEU A 295 -1.84 -28.31 1.92
N ASP A 296 -2.60 -29.40 1.98
CA ASP A 296 -3.66 -29.60 2.97
C ASP A 296 -3.12 -29.48 4.40
N GLN A 297 -1.97 -30.11 4.68
CA GLN A 297 -1.31 -29.98 5.98
C GLN A 297 -0.96 -28.52 6.28
N ARG A 298 -0.40 -27.78 5.31
CA ARG A 298 -0.05 -26.36 5.52
C ARG A 298 -1.27 -25.47 5.72
N LEU A 299 -2.36 -25.70 4.99
CA LEU A 299 -3.63 -24.98 5.17
C LEU A 299 -4.15 -25.17 6.61
N LYS A 300 -4.18 -26.42 7.09
CA LYS A 300 -4.65 -26.77 8.44
C LYS A 300 -3.83 -26.12 9.58
N HIS A 301 -2.53 -25.90 9.36
CA HIS A 301 -1.64 -25.29 10.37
C HIS A 301 -1.63 -23.76 10.32
N SER A 302 -2.12 -23.14 9.24
CA SER A 302 -2.11 -21.70 9.06
C SER A 302 -3.33 -21.07 9.73
N PRO A 303 -3.18 -20.19 10.74
CA PRO A 303 -4.31 -19.66 11.50
C PRO A 303 -5.30 -18.87 10.62
N GLU A 304 -4.79 -18.22 9.57
CA GLU A 304 -5.56 -17.41 8.62
C GLU A 304 -6.33 -18.25 7.59
N LEU A 305 -5.99 -19.53 7.42
CA LEU A 305 -6.57 -20.42 6.40
C LEU A 305 -7.39 -21.59 6.97
N ARG A 306 -7.71 -21.57 8.27
CA ARG A 306 -8.35 -22.70 8.99
C ARG A 306 -9.72 -23.13 8.44
N GLY A 307 -10.37 -22.33 7.59
CA GLY A 307 -11.62 -22.68 6.93
C GLY A 307 -11.47 -23.49 5.63
N GLY A 308 -10.28 -23.49 5.01
CA GLY A 308 -10.02 -24.15 3.74
C GLY A 308 -9.56 -25.59 3.89
N GLU A 309 -10.13 -26.49 3.09
CA GLU A 309 -9.66 -27.86 2.94
C GLU A 309 -9.23 -28.09 1.48
N MET A 310 -8.06 -28.67 1.25
CA MET A 310 -7.64 -28.96 -0.13
C MET A 310 -8.46 -30.14 -0.67
N SER A 311 -9.24 -29.92 -1.73
CA SER A 311 -10.01 -30.98 -2.37
C SER A 311 -9.18 -31.79 -3.35
N ALA A 312 -8.42 -31.10 -4.23
CA ALA A 312 -7.67 -31.71 -5.31
C ALA A 312 -6.66 -30.72 -5.90
N VAL A 313 -5.62 -31.28 -6.52
CA VAL A 313 -4.61 -30.53 -7.27
C VAL A 313 -4.67 -30.97 -8.73
N TYR A 314 -4.76 -29.99 -9.64
CA TYR A 314 -4.76 -30.22 -11.08
C TYR A 314 -3.50 -29.61 -11.70
N PHE A 315 -2.89 -30.33 -12.64
CA PHE A 315 -1.81 -29.78 -13.44
C PHE A 315 -2.40 -29.15 -14.70
N THR A 316 -2.23 -27.84 -14.86
CA THR A 316 -2.67 -27.08 -16.03
C THR A 316 -1.57 -26.98 -17.08
N GLU A 317 -0.31 -27.06 -16.67
CA GLU A 317 0.84 -27.23 -17.55
C GLU A 317 1.75 -28.31 -16.95
N TYR A 318 2.33 -29.15 -17.80
CA TYR A 318 3.24 -30.22 -17.37
C TYR A 318 4.25 -30.50 -18.49
N ILE A 319 5.33 -29.72 -18.53
CA ILE A 319 6.28 -29.70 -19.64
C ILE A 319 7.67 -30.00 -19.11
N PHE A 320 8.34 -30.99 -19.71
CA PHE A 320 9.75 -31.29 -19.48
C PHE A 320 10.55 -30.91 -20.72
N GLN A 321 11.58 -30.09 -20.53
CA GLN A 321 12.51 -29.70 -21.58
C GLN A 321 13.91 -30.27 -21.25
N PRO A 322 14.41 -31.24 -22.03
CA PRO A 322 15.79 -31.69 -21.89
C PRO A 322 16.74 -30.54 -22.22
N GLY A 323 17.82 -30.43 -21.45
CA GLY A 323 18.88 -29.42 -21.66
C GLY A 323 20.12 -29.98 -22.34
#